data_AF-A0A7W2I9S5-F1
#
_entry.id   AF-A0A7W2I9S5-F1
#
_cell.length_a   1.000
_cell.length_b   1.000
_cell.length_c   1.000
_cell.angle_alpha   90.00
_cell.angle_beta   90.00
_cell.angle_gamma   90.00
#
_symmetry.space_group_name_H-M   'P 1'
#
loop_
_entity.id
_entity.type
_entity.pdbx_description
1 polymer ?
#
loop_
_entity_poly.entity_id
_entity_poly.type
_entity_poly.pdbx_seq_one_letter_code
_entity_poly.pdbx_strand_id
1 'polypeptide(L)'
;LAYLKKLSVDKLKIDRSFVDDMLDAPDSASIVNAVIQLGHGLNLTVIAEGVETEAQLAFLRSAGCDEAQGYLISKPIPASAFQD
;
A
#
# COMPACT_ATOMS: atom_id res chain seq x y z
N LEU A 1 13.83 -9.11 7.02
CA LEU A 1 13.24 -8.61 8.28
C LEU A 1 14.25 -7.91 9.20
N ALA A 2 15.32 -8.57 9.67
CA ALA A 2 16.27 -7.97 10.64
C ALA A 2 16.91 -6.62 10.22
N TYR A 3 17.01 -6.37 8.91
CA TYR A 3 17.49 -5.10 8.37
C TYR A 3 16.46 -3.98 8.40
N LEU A 4 15.17 -4.29 8.29
CA LEU A 4 14.10 -3.29 8.20
C LEU A 4 14.05 -2.41 9.47
N LYS A 5 14.25 -3.03 10.65
CA LYS A 5 14.36 -2.33 11.94
C LYS A 5 15.58 -1.41 12.07
N LYS A 6 16.59 -1.57 11.21
CA LYS A 6 17.83 -0.78 11.21
C LYS A 6 17.80 0.38 10.20
N LEU A 7 16.82 0.39 9.32
CA LEU A 7 16.65 1.46 8.34
C LEU A 7 15.90 2.60 9.01
N SER A 8 16.43 3.82 8.87
CA SER A 8 15.74 5.05 9.28
C SER A 8 14.71 5.41 8.21
N VAL A 9 13.62 4.66 8.17
CA VAL A 9 12.48 4.88 7.27
C VAL A 9 11.22 5.08 8.11
N ASP A 10 10.29 5.87 7.59
CA ASP A 10 9.01 6.13 8.24
C ASP A 10 7.85 5.38 7.56
N LYS A 11 8.08 4.85 6.35
CA LYS A 11 7.04 4.24 5.51
C LYS A 11 7.45 2.89 4.94
N LEU A 12 6.47 1.99 4.82
CA LEU A 12 6.58 0.71 4.13
C LEU A 12 5.58 0.68 2.98
N LYS A 13 6.05 0.39 1.76
CA LYS A 13 5.21 0.34 0.56
C LYS A 13 4.87 -1.10 0.21
N ILE A 14 3.59 -1.36 -0.10
CA ILE A 14 3.13 -2.62 -0.69
C ILE A 14 3.14 -2.44 -2.20
N ASP A 15 3.94 -3.25 -2.88
CA ASP A 15 4.08 -3.19 -4.33
C ASP A 15 2.76 -3.50 -5.05
N ARG A 16 2.55 -2.83 -6.19
CA ARG A 16 1.37 -2.98 -7.05
C ARG A 16 1.06 -4.44 -7.38
N SER A 17 2.09 -5.27 -7.62
CA SER A 17 1.87 -6.68 -7.98
C SER A 17 1.03 -7.44 -6.94
N PHE A 18 1.15 -7.11 -5.65
CA PHE A 18 0.31 -7.70 -4.61
C PHE A 18 -1.11 -7.09 -4.58
N VAL A 19 -1.23 -5.80 -4.87
CA VAL A 19 -2.51 -5.07 -4.87
C VAL A 19 -3.39 -5.45 -6.06
N ASP A 20 -2.79 -5.71 -7.22
CA ASP A 20 -3.49 -6.16 -8.43
C ASP A 20 -4.19 -7.51 -8.18
N ASP A 21 -3.55 -8.44 -7.46
CA ASP A 21 -4.04 -9.82 -7.31
C ASP A 21 -4.82 -10.07 -6.00
N MET A 22 -4.77 -9.19 -5.00
CA MET A 22 -5.28 -9.49 -3.63
C MET A 22 -6.79 -9.79 -3.53
N LEU A 23 -7.60 -9.45 -4.54
CA LEU A 23 -9.03 -9.76 -4.53
C LEU A 23 -9.34 -11.18 -5.03
N ASP A 24 -8.49 -11.70 -5.91
CA ASP A 24 -8.71 -12.99 -6.60
C ASP A 24 -7.74 -14.08 -6.12
N ALA A 25 -6.61 -13.69 -5.51
CA ALA A 25 -5.57 -14.58 -5.00
C ALA A 25 -5.44 -14.50 -3.46
N PRO A 26 -5.85 -15.55 -2.72
CA PRO A 26 -5.75 -15.60 -1.26
C PRO A 26 -4.32 -15.41 -0.71
N ASP A 27 -3.32 -15.86 -1.47
CA ASP A 27 -1.92 -15.71 -1.10
C ASP A 27 -1.50 -14.23 -1.14
N SER A 28 -1.89 -13.49 -2.19
CA SER A 28 -1.65 -12.05 -2.30
C SER A 28 -2.37 -11.28 -1.19
N ALA A 29 -3.64 -11.63 -0.89
CA ALA A 29 -4.38 -11.07 0.24
C ALA A 29 -3.66 -11.30 1.58
N SER A 30 -3.11 -12.51 1.78
CA SER A 30 -2.38 -12.86 2.99
C SER A 30 -1.07 -12.08 3.12
N ILE A 31 -0.35 -11.88 2.01
CA ILE A 31 0.87 -11.06 1.98
C ILE A 31 0.56 -9.60 2.28
N VAL A 32 -0.48 -9.02 1.67
CA VAL A 32 -0.92 -7.65 1.94
C VAL A 32 -1.20 -7.46 3.43
N ASN A 33 -2.00 -8.34 4.03
CA ASN A 33 -2.28 -8.31 5.46
C ASN A 33 -1.02 -8.44 6.33
N ALA A 34 -0.13 -9.38 5.99
CA ALA A 34 1.11 -9.59 6.73
C ALA A 34 2.04 -8.37 6.66
N VAL A 35 2.12 -7.69 5.51
CA VAL A 35 2.92 -6.47 5.35
C VAL A 35 2.32 -5.31 6.15
N ILE A 36 1.00 -5.15 6.17
CA ILE A 36 0.33 -4.15 7.00
C ILE A 36 0.69 -4.35 8.49
N GLN A 37 0.47 -5.58 8.99
CA GLN A 37 0.78 -5.91 10.39
C GLN A 37 2.26 -5.74 10.73
N LEU A 38 3.16 -6.09 9.81
CA LEU A 38 4.60 -5.88 9.98
C LEU A 38 4.94 -4.38 10.07
N GLY A 39 4.40 -3.56 9.17
CA GLY A 39 4.62 -2.11 9.17
C GLY A 39 4.18 -1.48 10.48
N HIS A 40 2.97 -1.78 10.92
CA HIS A 40 2.44 -1.32 12.20
C HIS A 40 3.26 -1.81 13.40
N GLY A 41 3.69 -3.08 13.40
CA GLY A 41 4.56 -3.63 14.45
C GLY A 41 5.94 -2.97 14.52
N LEU A 42 6.38 -2.28 13.47
CA LEU A 42 7.61 -1.49 13.40
C LEU A 42 7.36 0.02 13.56
N ASN A 43 6.12 0.43 13.84
CA ASN A 43 5.67 1.84 13.87
C ASN A 43 5.92 2.59 12.55
N LEU A 44 5.74 1.91 11.42
CA LEU A 44 5.82 2.51 10.08
C LEU A 44 4.42 2.75 9.53
N THR A 45 4.24 3.84 8.78
CA THR A 45 3.05 4.05 7.95
C THR A 45 3.09 3.11 6.74
N VAL A 46 1.99 2.43 6.45
CA VAL A 46 1.89 1.50 5.33
C VAL A 46 1.11 2.14 4.18
N ILE A 47 1.73 2.18 3.00
CA ILE A 47 1.11 2.69 1.77
C ILE A 47 0.98 1.58 0.72
N ALA A 48 -0.20 1.42 0.15
CA ALA A 48 -0.43 0.52 -0.97
C ALA A 48 -0.26 1.24 -2.31
N GLU A 49 0.51 0.66 -3.23
CA GLU A 49 0.71 1.16 -4.58
C GLU A 49 -0.18 0.44 -5.59
N GLY A 50 -0.56 1.12 -6.67
CA GLY A 50 -1.31 0.51 -7.77
C GLY A 50 -2.82 0.34 -7.51
N VAL A 51 -3.42 1.15 -6.64
CA VAL A 51 -4.88 1.09 -6.41
C VAL A 51 -5.65 1.64 -7.62
N GLU A 52 -6.32 0.77 -8.35
CA GLU A 52 -7.03 1.10 -9.60
C GLU A 52 -8.55 0.97 -9.47
N THR A 53 -9.07 0.29 -8.44
CA THR A 53 -10.52 0.07 -8.24
C THR A 53 -10.98 0.36 -6.81
N GLU A 54 -12.25 0.75 -6.67
CA GLU A 54 -12.90 0.96 -5.35
C GLU A 54 -12.89 -0.30 -4.48
N ALA A 55 -12.97 -1.49 -5.09
CA ALA A 55 -12.92 -2.76 -4.38
C ALA A 55 -11.54 -2.99 -3.73
N GLN A 56 -10.46 -2.67 -4.44
CA GLN A 56 -9.10 -2.73 -3.89
C GLN A 56 -8.94 -1.73 -2.73
N LEU A 57 -9.42 -0.50 -2.90
CA LEU A 57 -9.37 0.53 -1.86
C LEU A 57 -10.17 0.13 -0.62
N ALA A 58 -11.36 -0.44 -0.80
CA ALA A 58 -12.21 -0.92 0.29
C ALA A 58 -11.54 -2.07 1.06
N PHE A 59 -10.92 -3.03 0.35
CA PHE A 59 -10.15 -4.10 0.97
C PHE A 59 -9.00 -3.53 1.81
N LEU A 60 -8.16 -2.65 1.23
CA LEU A 60 -7.02 -2.05 1.91
C LEU A 60 -7.42 -1.28 3.16
N ARG A 61 -8.51 -0.50 3.08
CA ARG A 61 -9.08 0.20 4.24
C ARG A 61 -9.53 -0.77 5.32
N SER A 62 -10.23 -1.86 4.94
CA SER A 62 -10.69 -2.87 5.90
C SER A 62 -9.54 -3.64 6.56
N ALA A 63 -8.43 -3.83 5.83
CA ALA A 63 -7.21 -4.47 6.32
C ALA A 63 -6.35 -3.52 7.20
N GLY A 64 -6.72 -2.23 7.30
CA GLY A 64 -6.02 -1.24 8.10
C GLY A 64 -4.83 -0.58 7.41
N CYS A 65 -4.75 -0.57 6.07
CA CYS A 65 -3.73 0.18 5.35
C CYS A 65 -3.93 1.70 5.54
N ASP A 66 -2.86 2.44 5.79
CA ASP A 66 -2.93 3.86 6.17
C ASP A 66 -3.09 4.79 4.97
N GLU A 67 -2.37 4.52 3.89
CA GLU A 67 -2.31 5.35 2.69
C GLU A 67 -2.48 4.51 1.41
N ALA A 68 -2.96 5.13 0.34
CA ALA A 68 -3.09 4.50 -0.96
C ALA A 68 -2.59 5.43 -2.07
N GLN A 69 -1.92 4.85 -3.06
CA GLN A 69 -1.51 5.51 -4.30
C GLN A 69 -1.97 4.66 -5.48
N GLY A 70 -2.62 5.29 -6.46
CA GLY A 70 -3.00 4.61 -7.69
C GLY A 70 -3.91 5.44 -8.56
N TYR A 71 -4.20 4.93 -9.76
CA TYR A 71 -4.93 5.67 -10.79
C TYR A 71 -6.39 5.91 -10.43
N LEU A 72 -6.94 5.18 -9.46
CA LEU A 72 -8.23 5.51 -8.85
C LEU A 72 -8.24 6.91 -8.24
N ILE A 73 -7.11 7.32 -7.65
CA ILE A 73 -6.95 8.60 -6.94
C ILE A 73 -6.42 9.65 -7.90
N SER A 74 -5.28 9.38 -8.53
CA SER A 74 -4.68 10.24 -9.53
C SER A 74 -3.61 9.49 -10.34
N LYS A 75 -3.49 9.83 -11.61
CA LYS A 75 -2.33 9.43 -12.42
C LYS A 75 -1.12 10.30 -12.05
N PRO A 76 0.12 9.88 -12.36
CA PRO A 76 1.26 10.78 -12.35
C PRO A 76 0.96 11.99 -13.21
N ILE A 77 1.08 13.18 -12.63
CA ILE A 77 0.81 14.45 -13.28
C ILE A 77 2.10 15.30 -13.33
N PRO A 78 2.23 16.22 -14.30
CA PRO A 78 3.29 17.21 -14.28
C PRO A 78 3.25 18.05 -13.01
N ALA A 79 4.41 18.53 -12.56
CA ALA A 79 4.52 19.35 -11.34
C ALA A 79 3.61 20.60 -11.37
N SER A 80 3.41 21.20 -12.56
CA SER A 80 2.53 22.35 -12.73
C SER A 80 1.06 22.07 -12.42
N ALA A 81 0.62 20.81 -12.53
CA ALA A 81 -0.76 20.40 -12.25
C ALA A 81 -0.95 19.88 -10.81
N PHE A 82 0.12 19.79 -10.01
CA PHE A 82 0.06 19.29 -8.63
C PHE A 82 -0.22 20.39 -7.60
N GLN A 83 -0.07 21.66 -7.99
CA GLN A 83 -0.20 22.82 -7.09
C GLN A 83 -1.60 23.48 -7.10
N ASP A 84 -2.51 22.98 -7.93
CA ASP A 84 -3.90 23.45 -8.05
C ASP A 84 -4.83 22.69 -7.10
#